data_AF-A0A948IXE2-F1
#
_entry.id   AF-A0A948IXE2-F1
#
_cell.length_a   1.000
_cell.length_b   1.000
_cell.length_c   1.000
_cell.angle_alpha   90.00
_cell.angle_beta   90.00
_cell.angle_gamma   90.00
#
_symmetry.space_group_name_H-M   'P 1'
#
loop_
_entity.id
_entity.type
_entity.pdbx_description
1 polymer ?
#
loop_
_entity_poly.entity_id
_entity_poly.type
_entity_poly.pdbx_seq_one_letter_code
_entity_poly.pdbx_strand_id
1 'polypeptide(L)'
;MLSLAPTSRGDLEKKVGPSVELTATRQGEPGRYDRLGGARFGALNSLTPAAAVWVVVSRQCDKLVDLDTRQSSRDEFVWRGRCENGTVFTLFENDVQAVRPKLKGGLNEASIAAIPQPEPDDGIEPDELDWLKACVDTFRGGLKPGESFLHDTWKLGRRTAGQRVLTVSGKISTDAFHEGAARLECRGDVKSRKVIEITYRAHGVSHVIKG
;
A
#
# COMPACT_ATOMS: atom_id res chain seq x y z
N MET A 1 9.67 33.33 -21.71
CA MET A 1 9.14 32.58 -20.57
C MET A 1 7.67 32.32 -20.84
N LEU A 2 7.27 31.07 -21.08
CA LEU A 2 5.85 30.70 -21.15
C LEU A 2 5.29 30.78 -19.72
N SER A 3 4.40 31.75 -19.49
CA SER A 3 3.63 31.84 -18.25
C SER A 3 2.71 30.62 -18.21
N LEU A 4 2.99 29.68 -17.32
CA LEU A 4 2.08 28.59 -17.00
C LEU A 4 0.92 29.20 -16.21
N ALA A 5 -0.24 29.27 -16.86
CA ALA A 5 -1.46 29.66 -16.18
C ALA A 5 -1.68 28.75 -14.95
N PRO A 6 -2.20 29.28 -13.84
CA PRO A 6 -2.48 28.48 -12.65
C PRO A 6 -3.38 27.29 -13.05
N THR A 7 -2.89 26.07 -12.82
CA THR A 7 -3.67 24.85 -13.06
C THR A 7 -4.78 24.78 -12.01
N SER A 8 -6.00 25.13 -12.40
CA SER A 8 -7.10 25.14 -11.44
C SER A 8 -7.34 23.74 -10.85
N ARG A 9 -7.94 23.69 -9.67
CA ARG A 9 -8.35 22.42 -9.06
C ARG A 9 -9.22 21.58 -10.02
N GLY A 10 -10.14 22.22 -10.74
CA GLY A 10 -10.98 21.54 -11.72
C GLY A 10 -10.20 20.92 -12.87
N ASP A 11 -9.04 21.49 -13.23
CA ASP A 11 -8.16 20.90 -14.26
C ASP A 11 -7.38 19.70 -13.74
N LEU A 12 -7.04 19.67 -12.45
CA LEU A 12 -6.45 18.50 -11.81
C LEU A 12 -7.48 17.38 -11.61
N GLU A 13 -8.72 17.72 -11.27
CA GLU A 13 -9.81 16.74 -11.18
C GLU A 13 -10.13 16.11 -12.54
N LYS A 14 -9.87 16.79 -13.67
CA LYS A 14 -9.94 16.16 -15.01
C LYS A 14 -8.89 15.07 -15.25
N LYS A 15 -7.82 15.01 -14.45
CA LYS A 15 -6.86 13.89 -14.45
C LYS A 15 -7.37 12.67 -13.67
N VAL A 16 -8.53 12.78 -13.03
CA VAL A 16 -9.25 11.63 -12.48
C VAL A 16 -10.10 11.03 -13.59
N GLY A 17 -9.91 9.75 -13.86
CA GLY A 17 -10.62 9.00 -14.88
C GLY A 17 -12.12 8.98 -14.61
N PRO A 18 -12.96 8.99 -15.66
CA PRO A 18 -14.42 9.06 -15.50
C PRO A 18 -15.03 7.83 -14.81
N SER A 19 -14.30 6.72 -14.75
CA SER A 19 -14.68 5.49 -14.05
C SER A 19 -14.37 5.50 -12.56
N VAL A 20 -13.63 6.50 -12.05
CA VAL A 20 -13.24 6.57 -10.65
C VAL A 20 -14.40 7.11 -9.83
N GLU A 21 -14.94 6.28 -8.94
CA GLU A 21 -16.04 6.67 -8.06
C GLU A 21 -15.51 7.51 -6.88
N LEU A 22 -15.88 8.79 -6.85
CA LEU A 22 -15.41 9.74 -5.82
C LEU A 22 -16.40 9.94 -4.67
N THR A 23 -17.59 9.34 -4.74
CA THR A 23 -18.62 9.47 -3.72
C THR A 23 -19.44 8.19 -3.69
N ALA A 24 -19.37 7.47 -2.57
CA ALA A 24 -20.23 6.33 -2.33
C ALA A 24 -21.63 6.83 -1.93
N THR A 25 -22.68 6.24 -2.48
CA THR A 25 -24.06 6.54 -2.07
C THR A 25 -24.61 5.43 -1.19
N ARG A 26 -25.49 5.76 -0.24
CA ARG A 26 -26.16 4.74 0.59
C ARG A 26 -26.94 3.72 -0.27
N GLN A 27 -27.51 4.17 -1.38
CA GLN A 27 -28.27 3.29 -2.29
C GLN A 27 -27.34 2.41 -3.14
N GLY A 28 -26.18 2.92 -3.55
CA GLY A 28 -25.17 2.15 -4.29
C GLY A 28 -24.41 1.16 -3.40
N GLU A 29 -24.22 1.49 -2.12
CA GLU A 29 -23.45 0.66 -1.18
C GLU A 29 -24.12 0.49 0.21
N PRO A 30 -25.33 -0.08 0.28
CA PRO A 30 -26.08 -0.19 1.53
C PRO A 30 -25.32 -0.99 2.60
N GLY A 31 -24.71 -2.12 2.23
CA GLY A 31 -23.93 -2.94 3.17
C GLY A 31 -22.66 -2.27 3.70
N ARG A 32 -22.07 -1.31 2.95
CA ARG A 32 -20.95 -0.51 3.45
C ARG A 32 -21.45 0.58 4.40
N TYR A 33 -22.56 1.24 4.07
CA TYR A 33 -23.22 2.21 4.96
C TYR A 33 -23.62 1.59 6.30
N ASP A 34 -24.28 0.43 6.28
CA ASP A 34 -24.76 -0.23 7.49
C ASP A 34 -23.62 -0.66 8.41
N ARG A 35 -22.47 -1.06 7.83
CA ARG A 35 -21.26 -1.44 8.59
C ARG A 35 -20.55 -0.24 9.20
N LEU A 36 -20.38 0.84 8.44
CA LEU A 36 -19.63 2.01 8.89
C LEU A 36 -20.47 2.97 9.75
N GLY A 37 -21.79 2.96 9.56
CA GLY A 37 -22.69 3.97 10.09
C GLY A 37 -22.57 5.32 9.38
N GLY A 38 -23.56 6.20 9.60
CA GLY A 38 -23.67 7.47 8.88
C GLY A 38 -22.48 8.42 9.05
N ALA A 39 -21.87 8.48 10.25
CA ALA A 39 -20.75 9.38 10.53
C ALA A 39 -19.47 8.98 9.77
N ARG A 40 -19.05 7.71 9.85
CA ARG A 40 -17.86 7.22 9.13
C ARG A 40 -18.09 7.17 7.62
N PHE A 41 -19.30 6.84 7.17
CA PHE A 41 -19.65 6.91 5.74
C PHE A 41 -19.58 8.36 5.21
N GLY A 42 -20.02 9.34 6.01
CA GLY A 42 -19.84 10.76 5.72
C GLY A 42 -18.36 11.16 5.67
N ALA A 43 -17.54 10.65 6.59
CA ALA A 43 -16.10 10.90 6.60
C ALA A 43 -15.42 10.38 5.32
N LEU A 44 -15.71 9.13 4.93
CA LEU A 44 -15.24 8.50 3.68
C LEU A 44 -15.53 9.38 2.46
N ASN A 45 -16.79 9.79 2.28
CA ASN A 45 -17.20 10.63 1.15
C ASN A 45 -16.54 12.01 1.17
N SER A 46 -16.22 12.54 2.34
CA SER A 46 -15.55 13.84 2.45
C SER A 46 -14.05 13.79 2.17
N LEU A 47 -13.43 12.60 2.27
CA LEU A 47 -11.99 12.36 2.15
C LEU A 47 -11.59 11.77 0.80
N THR A 48 -12.43 10.94 0.18
CA THR A 48 -12.14 10.26 -1.10
C THR A 48 -11.77 11.23 -2.23
N PRO A 49 -12.49 12.36 -2.44
CA PRO A 49 -12.06 13.35 -3.43
C PRO A 49 -10.69 13.96 -3.12
N ALA A 50 -10.36 14.16 -1.84
CA ALA A 50 -9.05 14.68 -1.44
C ALA A 50 -7.94 13.66 -1.70
N ALA A 51 -8.18 12.37 -1.43
CA ALA A 51 -7.26 11.29 -1.77
C ALA A 51 -7.00 11.23 -3.29
N ALA A 52 -8.06 11.29 -4.11
CA ALA A 52 -7.94 11.30 -5.58
C ALA A 52 -7.09 12.48 -6.07
N VAL A 53 -7.38 13.71 -5.61
CA VAL A 53 -6.61 14.90 -5.97
C VAL A 53 -5.16 14.76 -5.52
N TRP A 54 -4.92 14.20 -4.32
CA TRP A 54 -3.56 14.03 -3.80
C TRP A 54 -2.71 13.09 -4.67
N VAL A 55 -3.31 12.03 -5.21
CA VAL A 55 -2.62 11.14 -6.18
C VAL A 55 -2.28 11.88 -7.47
N VAL A 56 -3.23 12.61 -8.08
CA VAL A 56 -2.99 13.24 -9.41
C VAL A 56 -2.11 14.49 -9.36
N VAL A 57 -1.90 15.08 -8.17
CA VAL A 57 -0.87 16.13 -8.00
C VAL A 57 0.54 15.54 -7.83
N SER A 58 0.66 14.23 -7.64
CA SER A 58 1.95 13.54 -7.69
C SER A 58 2.53 13.62 -9.09
N ARG A 59 3.80 14.04 -9.21
CA ARG A 59 4.51 14.06 -10.50
C ARG A 59 4.62 12.70 -11.17
N GLN A 60 4.42 11.62 -10.41
CA GLN A 60 4.52 10.24 -10.88
C GLN A 60 3.18 9.67 -11.35
N CYS A 61 2.08 10.41 -11.18
CA CYS A 61 0.77 10.05 -11.72
C CYS A 61 0.44 10.91 -12.94
N ASP A 62 0.26 10.28 -14.09
CA ASP A 62 -0.23 10.94 -15.30
C ASP A 62 -1.74 11.17 -15.23
N LYS A 63 -2.49 10.11 -14.92
CA LYS A 63 -3.94 10.10 -14.80
C LYS A 63 -4.38 9.00 -13.85
N LEU A 64 -5.23 9.30 -12.88
CA LEU A 64 -5.78 8.30 -11.97
C LEU A 64 -6.88 7.52 -12.69
N VAL A 65 -6.79 6.19 -12.78
CA VAL A 65 -7.76 5.34 -13.50
C VAL A 65 -8.60 4.48 -12.57
N ASP A 66 -8.13 4.24 -11.35
CA ASP A 66 -8.83 3.48 -10.32
C ASP A 66 -8.45 4.00 -8.93
N LEU A 67 -9.41 3.98 -8.00
CA LEU A 67 -9.22 4.39 -6.61
C LEU A 67 -10.04 3.48 -5.70
N ASP A 68 -9.41 2.42 -5.21
CA ASP A 68 -10.05 1.51 -4.27
C ASP A 68 -9.95 2.08 -2.85
N THR A 69 -10.95 1.80 -2.01
CA THR A 69 -10.92 2.16 -0.59
C THR A 69 -11.18 0.95 0.29
N ARG A 70 -10.30 0.75 1.27
CA ARG A 70 -10.37 -0.35 2.24
C ARG A 70 -10.30 0.19 3.65
N GLN A 71 -10.72 -0.66 4.60
CA GLN A 71 -10.58 -0.40 6.02
C GLN A 71 -9.40 -1.23 6.54
N SER A 72 -8.48 -0.59 7.26
CA SER A 72 -7.34 -1.27 7.88
C SER A 72 -7.77 -2.04 9.13
N SER A 73 -6.87 -2.85 9.68
CA SER A 73 -7.08 -3.52 10.98
C SER A 73 -7.18 -2.55 12.16
N ARG A 74 -6.84 -1.27 11.96
CA ARG A 74 -6.95 -0.19 12.95
C ARG A 74 -8.18 0.68 12.75
N ASP A 75 -9.15 0.20 11.97
CA ASP A 75 -10.38 0.93 11.63
C ASP A 75 -10.16 2.19 10.78
N GLU A 76 -8.96 2.40 10.21
CA GLU A 76 -8.65 3.58 9.37
C GLU A 76 -8.98 3.31 7.90
N PHE A 77 -9.41 4.34 7.17
CA PHE A 77 -9.52 4.25 5.71
C PHE A 77 -8.13 4.22 5.04
N VAL A 78 -8.00 3.37 4.04
CA VAL A 78 -6.81 3.25 3.18
C VAL A 78 -7.28 3.32 1.74
N TRP A 79 -6.80 4.31 1.00
CA TRP A 79 -7.05 4.42 -0.44
C TRP A 79 -5.88 3.86 -1.23
N ARG A 80 -6.18 3.12 -2.30
CA ARG A 80 -5.20 2.64 -3.26
C ARG A 80 -5.52 3.22 -4.63
N GLY A 81 -4.75 4.23 -5.03
CA GLY A 81 -4.89 4.88 -6.33
C GLY A 81 -3.98 4.25 -7.36
N ARG A 82 -4.52 3.84 -8.52
CA ARG A 82 -3.74 3.34 -9.66
C ARG A 82 -3.79 4.35 -10.80
N CYS A 83 -2.62 4.71 -11.32
CA CYS A 83 -2.47 5.62 -12.44
C CYS A 83 -2.38 4.86 -13.77
N GLU A 84 -2.68 5.54 -14.87
CA GLU A 84 -2.69 5.00 -16.24
C GLU A 84 -1.31 4.45 -16.64
N ASN A 85 -0.22 5.09 -16.18
CA ASN A 85 1.15 4.60 -16.33
C ASN A 85 1.53 3.37 -15.47
N GLY A 86 0.59 2.81 -14.70
CA GLY A 86 0.80 1.65 -13.83
C GLY A 86 1.35 1.96 -12.43
N THR A 87 1.64 3.23 -12.12
CA THR A 87 2.07 3.65 -10.77
C THR A 87 0.92 3.48 -9.78
N VAL A 88 1.22 2.98 -8.59
CA VAL A 88 0.26 2.77 -7.51
C VAL A 88 0.62 3.65 -6.33
N PHE A 89 -0.38 4.17 -5.63
CA PHE A 89 -0.22 4.95 -4.41
C PHE A 89 -1.11 4.35 -3.32
N THR A 90 -0.56 4.22 -2.11
CA THR A 90 -1.32 3.83 -0.92
C THR A 90 -1.36 5.00 0.04
N LEU A 91 -2.56 5.50 0.35
CA LEU A 91 -2.79 6.68 1.17
C LEU A 91 -3.59 6.29 2.42
N PHE A 92 -3.14 6.74 3.59
CA PHE A 92 -3.83 6.49 4.86
C PHE A 92 -4.72 7.66 5.27
N GLU A 93 -5.78 7.36 6.02
CA GLU A 93 -6.76 8.33 6.54
C GLU A 93 -6.13 9.57 7.15
N ASN A 94 -5.20 9.38 8.09
CA ASN A 94 -4.59 10.49 8.82
C ASN A 94 -3.79 11.41 7.89
N ASP A 95 -3.10 10.85 6.89
CA ASP A 95 -2.31 11.63 5.95
C ASP A 95 -3.20 12.44 5.00
N VAL A 96 -4.26 11.80 4.49
CA VAL A 96 -5.26 12.47 3.64
C VAL A 96 -5.93 13.60 4.42
N GLN A 97 -6.30 13.38 5.69
CA GLN A 97 -6.86 14.41 6.56
C GLN A 97 -5.89 15.59 6.77
N ALA A 98 -4.60 15.31 6.99
CA ALA A 98 -3.58 16.33 7.20
C ALA A 98 -3.33 17.18 5.95
N VAL A 99 -3.39 16.58 4.76
CA VAL A 99 -3.13 17.27 3.49
C VAL A 99 -4.37 17.95 2.92
N ARG A 100 -5.58 17.48 3.27
CA ARG A 100 -6.86 18.00 2.77
C ARG A 100 -7.01 19.53 2.81
N PRO A 101 -6.62 20.27 3.86
CA PRO A 101 -6.74 21.74 3.85
C PRO A 101 -5.93 22.39 2.73
N LYS A 102 -4.77 21.81 2.38
CA LYS A 102 -3.91 22.28 1.28
C LYS A 102 -4.52 22.02 -0.10
N LEU A 103 -5.40 21.02 -0.20
CA LEU A 103 -6.12 20.64 -1.41
C LEU A 103 -7.45 21.40 -1.62
N LYS A 104 -7.94 22.12 -0.60
CA LYS A 104 -9.21 22.85 -0.65
C LYS A 104 -9.11 24.25 -1.30
N GLY A 105 -7.90 24.77 -1.52
CA GLY A 105 -7.67 26.08 -2.14
C GLY A 105 -7.50 26.02 -3.67
N GLY A 106 -7.32 27.19 -4.30
CA GLY A 106 -6.86 27.27 -5.68
C GLY A 106 -5.48 26.62 -5.80
N LEU A 107 -5.42 25.47 -6.46
CA LEU A 107 -4.16 24.80 -6.75
C LEU A 107 -3.43 25.60 -7.84
N ASN A 108 -2.15 25.82 -7.65
CA ASN A 108 -1.24 26.40 -8.62
C ASN A 108 0.10 25.67 -8.50
N GLU A 109 1.02 25.90 -9.42
CA GLU A 109 2.26 25.14 -9.46
C GLU A 109 3.08 25.25 -8.17
N ALA A 110 3.08 26.42 -7.53
CA ALA A 110 3.75 26.66 -6.26
C ALA A 110 3.07 25.95 -5.08
N SER A 111 1.73 25.96 -5.01
CA SER A 111 0.99 25.29 -3.94
C SER A 111 0.99 23.78 -4.11
N ILE A 112 1.01 23.26 -5.34
CA ILE A 112 1.22 21.85 -5.66
C ILE A 112 2.59 21.38 -5.18
N ALA A 113 3.65 22.16 -5.43
CA ALA A 113 4.99 21.82 -4.96
C ALA A 113 5.12 21.82 -3.43
N ALA A 114 4.28 22.59 -2.72
CA ALA A 114 4.26 22.65 -1.26
C ALA A 114 3.40 21.55 -0.60
N ILE A 115 2.63 20.80 -1.39
CA ILE A 115 1.89 19.63 -0.92
C ILE A 115 2.89 18.47 -0.79
N PRO A 116 2.97 17.81 0.40
CA PRO A 116 3.75 16.60 0.56
C PRO A 116 3.38 15.62 -0.55
N GLN A 117 4.35 15.14 -1.31
CA GLN A 117 4.06 14.22 -2.42
C GLN A 117 3.82 12.83 -1.84
N PRO A 118 2.73 12.14 -2.23
CA PRO A 118 2.56 10.76 -1.81
C PRO A 118 3.65 9.93 -2.48
N GLU A 119 4.30 9.07 -1.70
CA GLU A 119 5.27 8.13 -2.25
C GLU A 119 4.50 7.04 -3.00
N PRO A 120 4.93 6.67 -4.22
CA PRO A 120 4.40 5.50 -4.88
C PRO A 120 4.53 4.29 -3.96
N ASP A 121 3.47 3.50 -3.87
CA ASP A 121 3.56 2.16 -3.35
C ASP A 121 4.41 1.35 -4.35
N ASP A 122 5.46 0.69 -3.85
CA ASP A 122 6.24 -0.27 -4.66
C ASP A 122 5.36 -1.42 -5.21
N GLY A 123 4.12 -1.51 -4.71
CA GLY A 123 3.06 -2.35 -5.23
C GLY A 123 3.29 -3.80 -4.85
N ILE A 124 2.34 -4.38 -4.11
CA ILE A 124 2.10 -5.83 -4.16
C ILE A 124 0.96 -6.03 -5.15
N GLU A 125 1.29 -6.52 -6.33
CA GLU A 125 0.34 -7.00 -7.33
C GLU A 125 -0.30 -8.33 -6.85
N PRO A 126 -1.50 -8.72 -7.33
CA PRO A 126 -2.18 -9.95 -6.89
C PRO A 126 -1.37 -11.25 -7.08
N ASP A 127 -0.52 -11.32 -8.09
CA ASP A 127 0.43 -12.41 -8.33
C ASP A 127 1.62 -12.40 -7.35
N GLU A 128 1.93 -11.24 -6.78
CA GLU A 128 2.95 -11.07 -5.74
C GLU A 128 2.41 -11.52 -4.36
N LEU A 129 1.09 -11.49 -4.15
CA LEU A 129 0.41 -12.12 -3.01
C LEU A 129 0.55 -13.65 -3.03
N ASP A 130 0.50 -14.26 -4.20
CA ASP A 130 0.67 -15.71 -4.35
C ASP A 130 2.14 -16.13 -4.22
N TRP A 131 3.07 -15.31 -4.72
CA TRP A 131 4.50 -15.51 -4.44
C TRP A 131 4.83 -15.33 -2.95
N LEU A 132 4.19 -14.35 -2.29
CA LEU A 132 4.27 -14.15 -0.84
C LEU A 132 3.83 -15.39 -0.08
N LYS A 133 2.66 -15.95 -0.39
CA LYS A 133 2.18 -17.21 0.21
C LYS A 133 3.17 -18.34 0.00
N ALA A 134 3.67 -18.52 -1.23
CA ALA A 134 4.66 -19.54 -1.53
C ALA A 134 5.94 -19.39 -0.69
N CYS A 135 6.38 -18.16 -0.43
CA CYS A 135 7.51 -17.90 0.45
C CYS A 135 7.23 -18.28 1.91
N VAL A 136 6.04 -17.94 2.42
CA VAL A 136 5.62 -18.29 3.79
C VAL A 136 5.49 -19.80 3.96
N ASP A 137 4.90 -20.48 2.98
CA ASP A 137 4.71 -21.93 3.00
C ASP A 137 6.06 -22.65 2.94
N THR A 138 6.98 -22.18 2.08
CA THR A 138 8.35 -22.72 2.01
C THR A 138 9.10 -22.51 3.33
N PHE A 139 8.95 -21.35 3.97
CA PHE A 139 9.52 -21.10 5.28
C PHE A 139 8.94 -22.02 6.35
N ARG A 140 7.60 -22.13 6.45
CA ARG A 140 6.92 -22.99 7.41
C ARG A 140 7.29 -24.46 7.22
N GLY A 141 7.43 -24.92 5.99
CA GLY A 141 7.91 -26.27 5.68
C GLY A 141 9.38 -26.53 6.02
N GLY A 142 10.19 -25.47 6.13
CA GLY A 142 11.59 -25.53 6.53
C GLY A 142 11.86 -25.33 8.03
N LEU A 143 10.82 -25.07 8.83
CA LEU A 143 10.94 -24.97 10.28
C LEU A 143 11.30 -26.34 10.88
N LYS A 144 12.15 -26.33 11.91
CA LYS A 144 12.48 -27.57 12.63
C LYS A 144 11.28 -28.04 13.47
N PRO A 145 11.21 -29.35 13.80
CA PRO A 145 10.23 -29.84 14.77
C PRO A 145 10.28 -29.03 16.08
N GLY A 146 9.13 -28.54 16.52
CA GLY A 146 9.01 -27.71 17.73
C GLY A 146 9.18 -26.18 17.52
N GLU A 147 9.40 -25.72 16.29
CA GLU A 147 9.39 -24.29 15.95
C GLU A 147 8.01 -23.86 15.42
N SER A 148 7.54 -22.68 15.82
CA SER A 148 6.29 -22.08 15.35
C SER A 148 6.48 -20.60 15.05
N PHE A 149 5.92 -20.14 13.92
CA PHE A 149 5.92 -18.73 13.54
C PHE A 149 4.64 -18.06 14.04
N LEU A 150 4.77 -17.11 14.97
CA LEU A 150 3.65 -16.61 15.78
C LEU A 150 3.03 -15.30 15.26
N HIS A 151 3.76 -14.49 14.49
CA HIS A 151 3.28 -13.17 14.06
C HIS A 151 3.84 -12.73 12.73
N ASP A 152 2.98 -12.02 11.99
CA ASP A 152 3.18 -11.69 10.60
C ASP A 152 3.11 -10.16 10.43
N THR A 153 4.25 -9.46 10.48
CA THR A 153 4.32 -8.07 9.99
C THR A 153 5.16 -8.02 8.73
N TRP A 154 4.50 -7.80 7.60
CA TRP A 154 5.11 -7.81 6.27
C TRP A 154 5.60 -6.43 5.88
N LYS A 155 6.83 -6.32 5.39
CA LYS A 155 7.32 -5.13 4.68
C LYS A 155 8.00 -5.56 3.39
N LEU A 156 7.59 -4.99 2.25
CA LEU A 156 8.40 -5.19 1.04
C LEU A 156 9.75 -4.53 1.23
N GLY A 157 10.81 -5.27 0.91
CA GLY A 157 12.16 -4.75 0.86
C GLY A 157 12.48 -4.22 -0.54
N ARG A 158 13.72 -3.73 -0.70
CA ARG A 158 14.19 -3.11 -1.95
C ARG A 158 14.12 -4.05 -3.16
N ARG A 159 13.78 -3.48 -4.30
CA ARG A 159 13.93 -4.05 -5.64
C ARG A 159 15.39 -3.90 -6.10
N THR A 160 16.02 -4.97 -6.59
CA THR A 160 17.34 -4.89 -7.25
C THR A 160 17.30 -5.67 -8.57
N ALA A 161 17.70 -5.04 -9.68
CA ALA A 161 17.89 -5.62 -11.02
C ALA A 161 17.33 -7.05 -11.26
N GLY A 162 16.02 -7.17 -11.48
CA GLY A 162 15.36 -8.46 -11.83
C GLY A 162 15.03 -9.39 -10.65
N GLN A 163 15.38 -9.03 -9.42
CA GLN A 163 15.08 -9.76 -8.19
C GLN A 163 14.28 -8.86 -7.22
N ARG A 164 13.28 -9.44 -6.54
CA ARG A 164 12.61 -8.78 -5.41
C ARG A 164 13.10 -9.39 -4.10
N VAL A 165 13.43 -8.52 -3.14
CA VAL A 165 13.71 -8.90 -1.76
C VAL A 165 12.54 -8.48 -0.91
N LEU A 166 11.87 -9.44 -0.29
CA LEU A 166 10.74 -9.19 0.60
C LEU A 166 11.19 -9.43 2.04
N THR A 167 10.97 -8.47 2.93
CA THR A 167 11.40 -8.56 4.34
C THR A 167 10.19 -8.77 5.24
N VAL A 168 10.02 -9.99 5.72
CA VAL A 168 9.01 -10.34 6.72
C VAL A 168 9.63 -10.19 8.10
N SER A 169 8.99 -9.43 8.96
CA SER A 169 9.35 -9.36 10.37
C SER A 169 8.29 -10.11 11.17
N GLY A 170 8.70 -11.16 11.86
CA GLY A 170 7.82 -11.95 12.70
C GLY A 170 8.47 -12.37 14.01
N LYS A 171 7.77 -13.22 14.76
CA LYS A 171 8.34 -13.88 15.94
C LYS A 171 8.37 -15.38 15.68
N ILE A 172 9.51 -16.01 15.97
CA ILE A 172 9.61 -17.46 16.04
C ILE A 172 9.57 -17.84 17.52
N SER A 173 8.72 -18.81 17.85
CA SER A 173 8.70 -19.51 19.13
C SER A 173 9.26 -20.89 18.95
N THR A 174 9.97 -21.38 19.96
CA THR A 174 10.43 -22.77 20.03
C THR A 174 10.05 -23.34 21.37
N ASP A 175 9.90 -24.66 21.47
CA ASP A 175 9.59 -25.35 22.74
C ASP A 175 10.67 -25.12 23.84
N ALA A 176 11.85 -24.60 23.47
CA ALA A 176 12.99 -24.37 24.35
C ALA A 176 13.29 -22.89 24.69
N PHE A 177 12.67 -21.91 24.02
CA PHE A 177 13.00 -20.48 24.21
C PHE A 177 11.77 -19.56 24.15
N HIS A 178 11.74 -18.56 25.04
CA HIS A 178 10.79 -17.45 24.96
C HIS A 178 11.06 -16.59 23.70
N GLU A 179 9.97 -16.19 23.05
CA GLU A 179 9.83 -15.31 21.87
C GLU A 179 11.10 -14.57 21.39
N GLY A 180 11.63 -14.96 20.23
CA GLY A 180 12.70 -14.24 19.53
C GLY A 180 12.16 -13.43 18.35
N ALA A 181 12.61 -12.18 18.20
CA ALA A 181 12.36 -11.42 16.98
C ALA A 181 13.06 -12.10 15.79
N ALA A 182 12.28 -12.50 14.79
CA ALA A 182 12.74 -13.12 13.57
C ALA A 182 12.61 -12.15 12.41
N ARG A 183 13.72 -11.86 11.73
CA ARG A 183 13.69 -11.18 10.43
C ARG A 183 13.88 -12.24 9.37
N LEU A 184 12.90 -12.36 8.48
CA LEU A 184 12.90 -13.23 7.32
C LEU A 184 13.03 -12.37 6.07
N GLU A 185 14.00 -12.71 5.24
CA GLU A 185 14.22 -12.09 3.94
C GLU A 185 14.01 -13.16 2.88
N CYS A 186 12.96 -12.98 2.09
CA CYS A 186 12.65 -13.81 0.95
C CYS A 186 13.21 -13.18 -0.32
N ARG A 187 14.05 -13.92 -1.03
CA ARG A 187 14.53 -13.56 -2.36
C ARG A 187 13.91 -14.50 -3.37
N GLY A 188 13.33 -13.93 -4.41
CA GLY A 188 12.71 -14.72 -5.45
C GLY A 188 12.57 -13.97 -6.76
N ASP A 189 12.30 -14.76 -7.79
CA ASP A 189 11.90 -14.27 -9.10
C ASP A 189 10.37 -14.24 -9.15
N VAL A 190 9.82 -13.03 -9.27
CA VAL A 190 8.39 -12.77 -9.32
C VAL A 190 7.75 -13.38 -10.57
N LYS A 191 8.43 -13.33 -11.72
CA LYS A 191 7.89 -13.85 -12.99
C LYS A 191 7.79 -15.36 -13.00
N SER A 192 8.82 -16.04 -12.48
CA SER A 192 8.83 -17.51 -12.39
C SER A 192 8.19 -18.04 -11.10
N ARG A 193 7.75 -17.15 -10.20
CA ARG A 193 7.18 -17.45 -8.87
C ARG A 193 8.08 -18.33 -8.02
N LYS A 194 9.38 -18.33 -8.30
CA LYS A 194 10.33 -19.22 -7.66
C LYS A 194 10.96 -18.50 -6.48
N VAL A 195 10.81 -19.08 -5.30
CA VAL A 195 11.60 -18.71 -4.13
C VAL A 195 13.03 -19.21 -4.39
N ILE A 196 14.00 -18.30 -4.37
CA ILE A 196 15.41 -18.62 -4.61
C ILE A 196 16.09 -18.90 -3.26
N GLU A 197 15.83 -18.02 -2.28
CA GLU A 197 16.51 -18.04 -1.00
C GLU A 197 15.64 -17.40 0.08
N ILE A 198 15.55 -18.04 1.24
CA ILE A 198 14.95 -17.47 2.45
C ILE A 198 16.06 -17.39 3.49
N THR A 199 16.42 -16.17 3.89
CA THR A 199 17.31 -15.94 5.01
C THR A 199 16.48 -15.58 6.22
N TYR A 200 16.61 -16.30 7.33
CA TYR A 200 15.98 -15.88 8.58
C TYR A 200 17.00 -15.83 9.71
N ARG A 201 16.86 -14.83 10.59
CA ARG A 201 17.67 -14.74 11.81
C ARG A 201 16.82 -15.09 13.01
N ALA A 202 17.18 -16.15 13.73
CA ALA A 202 16.57 -16.57 14.98
C ALA A 202 17.65 -16.62 16.06
N HIS A 203 17.40 -16.00 17.22
CA HIS A 203 18.33 -16.01 18.37
C HIS A 203 19.78 -15.61 18.03
N GLY A 204 19.95 -14.65 17.11
CA GLY A 204 21.28 -14.17 16.67
C GLY A 204 21.97 -15.06 15.63
N VAL A 205 21.42 -16.23 15.31
CA VAL A 205 21.93 -17.14 14.28
C VAL A 205 21.21 -16.90 12.95
N SER A 206 21.97 -16.83 11.87
CA SER A 206 21.41 -16.66 10.51
C SER A 206 21.29 -18.03 9.84
N HIS A 207 20.11 -18.32 9.33
CA HIS A 207 19.78 -19.56 8.64
C HIS A 207 19.39 -19.24 7.19
N VAL A 208 19.75 -20.12 6.27
CA VAL A 208 19.45 -19.98 4.84
C VAL A 208 18.75 -21.24 4.36
N ILE A 209 17.56 -21.08 3.79
CA ILE A 209 16.79 -22.12 3.11
C ILE A 209 16.85 -21.81 1.62
N LYS A 210 17.31 -22.76 0.81
CA LYS A 210 17.30 -22.65 -0.66
C LYS A 210 16.05 -23.33 -1.21
N GLY A 211 15.31 -22.63 -2.07
CA GLY A 211 14.09 -23.12 -2.73
C GLY A 211 14.33 -23.69 -4.12
#